data_AF-A0A368GD53-F1
#
_entry.id   AF-A0A368GD53-F1
#
_cell.length_a   1.000
_cell.length_b   1.000
_cell.length_c   1.000
_cell.angle_alpha   90.00
_cell.angle_beta   90.00
_cell.angle_gamma   90.00
#
_symmetry.space_group_name_H-M   'P 1'
#
loop_
_entity.id
_entity.type
_entity.pdbx_description
1 polymer ?
#
loop_
_entity_poly.entity_id
_entity_poly.type
_entity_poly.pdbx_seq_one_letter_code
_entity_poly.pdbx_strand_id
1 'polypeptide(L)' 'MPPLRLILQIIALVCMILGLILIFTALATPSWQVAYVRELQQWLQSGLWMSCKTR' A
#
# COMPACT_ATOMS: atom_id res chain seq x y z
N MET A 1 26.91 -26.96 -2.95
CA MET A 1 25.61 -26.30 -2.64
C MET A 1 24.94 -26.02 -3.98
N PRO A 2 23.75 -26.58 -4.29
CA PRO A 2 23.18 -26.42 -5.63
C PRO A 2 22.84 -24.93 -5.86
N PRO A 3 23.36 -24.30 -6.93
CA PRO A 3 23.24 -22.86 -7.17
C PRO A 3 21.77 -22.40 -7.24
N LEU A 4 20.87 -23.30 -7.64
CA LEU A 4 19.42 -23.07 -7.68
C LEU A 4 18.83 -22.67 -6.32
N ARG A 5 19.29 -23.26 -5.22
CA ARG A 5 18.76 -22.93 -3.87
C ARG A 5 19.10 -21.51 -3.46
N LEU A 6 20.32 -21.06 -3.77
CA LEU A 6 20.76 -19.69 -3.49
C LEU A 6 19.95 -18.68 -4.31
N ILE A 7 19.76 -18.95 -5.60
CA ILE A 7 18.97 -18.08 -6.50
C ILE A 7 17.53 -17.93 -6.00
N LEU A 8 16.88 -19.04 -5.62
CA LEU A 8 15.51 -19.01 -5.08
C LEU A 8 15.44 -18.20 -3.77
N GLN A 9 16.42 -18.33 -2.88
CA GLN A 9 16.46 -17.56 -1.64
C GLN A 9 16.62 -16.06 -1.89
N ILE A 10 17.46 -15.68 -2.86
CA ILE A 10 17.64 -14.27 -3.24
C ILE A 10 16.34 -13.70 -3.81
N ILE A 11 15.68 -14.42 -4.73
CA ILE A 11 14.40 -13.98 -5.30
C ILE A 11 13.34 -13.84 -4.21
N ALA A 12 13.22 -14.82 -3.31
CA ALA A 12 12.28 -14.76 -2.19
C ALA A 12 12.56 -13.56 -1.28
N LEU A 13 13.83 -13.27 -0.98
CA LEU A 13 14.22 -12.12 -0.17
C LEU A 13 13.83 -10.80 -0.84
N VAL A 14 14.08 -10.65 -2.14
CA VAL A 14 13.70 -9.45 -2.90
C VAL A 14 12.18 -9.28 -2.90
N CYS A 15 11.41 -10.35 -3.15
CA CYS A 15 9.96 -10.31 -3.09
C CYS A 15 9.44 -9.91 -1.70
N MET A 16 10.04 -10.43 -0.62
CA MET A 16 9.68 -10.07 0.75
C MET A 16 9.94 -8.58 1.04
N ILE A 17 11.09 -8.05 0.62
CA ILE A 17 11.42 -6.63 0.81
C ILE A 17 10.44 -5.74 0.04
N LEU A 18 10.12 -6.08 -1.21
CA LEU A 18 9.13 -5.34 -2.01
C LEU A 18 7.74 -5.38 -1.36
N GLY A 19 7.32 -6.56 -0.88
CA GLY A 19 6.06 -6.72 -0.16
C GLY A 19 5.98 -5.86 1.10
N LEU A 20 7.06 -5.79 1.89
CA LEU A 20 7.13 -4.95 3.08
C LEU A 20 7.01 -3.46 2.75
N ILE A 21 7.70 -2.99 1.71
CA ILE A 21 7.59 -1.60 1.25
C ILE A 21 6.15 -1.30 0.83
N LEU A 22 5.53 -2.18 0.03
CA LEU A 22 4.16 -1.99 -0.42
C LEU A 22 3.17 -1.95 0.74
N ILE A 23 3.29 -2.86 1.71
CA ILE A 23 2.44 -2.87 2.91
C ILE A 23 2.60 -1.56 3.69
N PHE A 24 3.83 -1.11 3.90
CA PHE A 24 4.09 0.14 4.62
C PHE A 24 3.48 1.34 3.89
N THR A 25 3.67 1.43 2.57
CA THR A 25 3.07 2.50 1.76
C THR A 25 1.56 2.44 1.79
N ALA A 26 0.96 1.25 1.74
CA ALA A 26 -0.48 1.08 1.83
C ALA A 26 -1.00 1.57 3.19
N LEU A 27 -0.35 1.20 4.31
CA LEU A 27 -0.76 1.67 5.64
C LEU A 27 -0.66 3.19 5.78
N ALA A 28 0.36 3.82 5.19
CA ALA A 28 0.58 5.26 5.28
C ALA A 28 -0.31 6.09 4.33
N THR A 29 -0.68 5.53 3.17
CA THR A 29 -1.35 6.31 2.11
C THR A 29 -2.87 6.38 2.36
N PRO A 30 -3.46 7.58 2.45
CA PRO A 30 -4.89 7.74 2.71
C PRO A 30 -5.74 7.61 1.45
N SER A 31 -5.54 6.56 0.64
CA SER A 31 -6.21 6.37 -0.67
C SER A 31 -6.92 5.03 -0.81
N TRP A 32 -7.37 4.45 0.31
CA TRP A 32 -8.02 3.14 0.32
C TRP A 32 -9.42 3.24 -0.25
N GLN A 33 -10.11 4.34 0.07
CA GLN A 33 -11.45 4.63 -0.41
C GLN A 33 -11.53 6.08 -0.90
N VAL A 34 -11.92 6.25 -2.15
CA VAL A 34 -12.23 7.56 -2.73
C VAL A 34 -13.73 7.60 -2.98
N ALA A 35 -14.45 8.48 -2.29
CA ALA A 35 -15.91 8.59 -2.43
C ALA A 35 -16.35 10.05 -2.45
N TYR A 36 -17.31 10.36 -3.31
CA TYR A 36 -17.99 11.65 -3.29
C TYR A 36 -19.10 11.64 -2.26
N VAL A 37 -18.98 12.48 -1.23
CA VAL A 37 -19.99 12.61 -0.20
C VAL A 37 -20.92 13.75 -0.57
N ARG A 38 -22.14 13.41 -0.99
CA ARG A 38 -23.14 14.39 -1.46
C ARG A 38 -23.53 15.40 -0.38
N GLU A 39 -23.64 14.95 0.88
CA GLU A 39 -23.98 15.81 2.03
C GLU A 39 -22.96 16.94 2.29
N LEU A 40 -21.68 16.71 1.94
CA LEU A 40 -20.62 17.73 2.03
C LEU A 40 -20.29 18.38 0.68
N GLN A 41 -20.87 17.88 -0.43
CA GLN A 41 -20.48 18.22 -1.80
C GLN A 41 -18.96 18.15 -2.04
N GLN A 42 -18.29 17.16 -1.45
CA GLN A 42 -16.82 17.04 -1.45
C GLN A 42 -16.35 15.62 -1.73
N TRP A 43 -15.16 15.51 -2.33
CA TRP A 43 -14.46 14.24 -2.48
C TRP A 43 -13.70 13.92 -1.19
N LEU A 44 -13.99 12.75 -0.63
CA LEU A 44 -13.33 12.23 0.56
C LEU A 44 -12.40 11.09 0.15
N GLN A 45 -11.15 11.20 0.57
CA GLN A 45 -10.14 10.15 0.41
C GLN A 45 -9.83 9.59 1.79
N SER A 46 -10.26 8.37 2.07
CA SER A 46 -10.07 7.72 3.36
C SER A 46 -8.99 6.66 3.29
N GLY A 47 -8.08 6.70 4.26
CA GLY A 47 -7.15 5.62 4.56
C GLY A 47 -7.52 4.90 5.84
N LEU A 48 -6.57 4.10 6.33
CA LEU A 48 -6.71 3.39 7.60
C LEU A 48 -6.75 4.34 8.81
N TRP A 49 -5.90 5.37 8.83
CA TRP A 49 -5.70 6.24 10.00
C TRP A 49 -6.36 7.61 9.88
N MET A 50 -6.58 8.09 8.66
CA MET A 50 -7.05 9.45 8.41
C MET A 50 -7.86 9.55 7.12
N SER A 51 -8.74 10.55 7.08
CA SER A 51 -9.51 10.91 5.90
C SER A 51 -9.14 12.33 5.46
N CYS A 52 -8.74 12.47 4.20
CA CYS A 52 -8.47 13.74 3.55
C CYS A 52 -9.69 14.22 2.79
N LYS A 53 -9.93 15.53 2.79
CA LYS A 53 -10.93 16.19 1.96
C LYS A 53 -10.20 16.91 0.83
N THR A 54 -10.63 16.68 -0.40
CA THR A 54 -10.22 17.51 -1.53
C THR A 54 -11.21 18.67 -1.64
N ARG A 55 -10.66 19.89 -1.67
CA ARG A 55 -11.41 21.15 -1.81
C ARG A 55 -11.89 21.36 -3.24
#